data_AF-A0A7L2WEX3-F1
#
_entry.id   AF-A0A7L2WEX3-F1
#
_cell.length_a   1.000
_cell.length_b   1.000
_cell.length_c   1.000
_cell.angle_alpha   90.00
_cell.angle_beta   90.00
_cell.angle_gamma   90.00
#
_symmetry.space_group_name_H-M   'P 1'
#
loop_
_entity.id
_entity.type
_entity.pdbx_description
1 polymer ?
#
loop_
_entity_poly.entity_id
_entity_poly.type
_entity_poly.pdbx_seq_one_letter_code
_entity_poly.pdbx_strand_id
1 'polypeptide(L)'
;IYHFHQKNGFACMMLSDIFELVQFLFVVTFTTFLLCCVEYDVLFANRPLNHSHAGGAAPDRSKVTLPDAVLPAPQCAQRIRASGWIIFLLVMAAVFWLYRLVKVLCSLLSYWEIRTFYIKALNIPSEGLCNYSWQEVQARLISLQRRQQMCVHKRELTELDIYHRILRFQ
;
A
#
# COMPACT_ATOMS: atom_id res chain seq x y z
N ILE A 1 10.19 0.38 18.39
CA ILE A 1 11.33 -0.45 18.86
C ILE A 1 10.91 -1.92 18.94
N TYR A 2 10.06 -2.33 19.89
CA TYR A 2 9.57 -3.72 19.97
C TYR A 2 8.87 -4.20 18.69
N HIS A 3 7.87 -3.45 18.21
CA HIS A 3 7.18 -3.75 16.95
C HIS A 3 8.09 -3.80 15.71
N PHE A 4 9.20 -3.06 15.74
CA PHE A 4 10.19 -3.00 14.67
C PHE A 4 11.11 -4.23 14.68
N HIS A 5 11.44 -4.75 15.87
CA HIS A 5 12.18 -6.00 16.06
C HIS A 5 11.32 -7.22 15.70
N GLN A 6 10.05 -7.25 16.14
CA GLN A 6 9.18 -8.41 15.96
C GLN A 6 8.76 -8.69 14.50
N LYS A 7 8.80 -7.69 13.61
CA LYS A 7 8.46 -7.85 12.18
C LYS A 7 9.65 -8.20 11.29
N ASN A 8 10.75 -8.72 11.84
CA ASN A 8 11.96 -9.13 11.10
C ASN A 8 12.53 -8.04 10.17
N GLY A 9 12.39 -6.78 10.58
CA GLY A 9 13.02 -5.63 9.91
C GLY A 9 12.07 -4.68 9.17
N PHE A 10 12.62 -3.49 8.92
CA PHE A 10 11.99 -2.36 8.24
C PHE A 10 11.34 -2.72 6.90
N ALA A 11 11.99 -3.59 6.13
CA ALA A 11 11.59 -3.90 4.76
C ALA A 11 10.24 -4.62 4.69
N CYS A 12 9.98 -5.62 5.53
CA CYS A 12 8.74 -6.41 5.46
C CYS A 12 7.52 -5.57 5.86
N MET A 13 7.64 -4.74 6.90
CA MET A 13 6.58 -3.82 7.33
C MET A 13 6.28 -2.77 6.26
N MET A 14 7.33 -2.15 5.70
CA MET A 14 7.19 -1.19 4.59
C MET A 14 6.56 -1.84 3.36
N LEU A 15 6.99 -3.04 2.98
CA LEU A 15 6.47 -3.76 1.81
C LEU A 15 4.97 -4.02 1.97
N SER A 16 4.55 -4.44 3.17
CA SER A 16 3.14 -4.67 3.50
C SER A 16 2.32 -3.39 3.34
N ASP A 17 2.76 -2.27 3.93
CA ASP A 17 2.03 -1.00 3.87
C ASP A 17 1.96 -0.46 2.42
N ILE A 18 3.01 -0.65 1.62
CA ILE A 18 3.04 -0.30 0.20
C ILE A 18 2.09 -1.19 -0.61
N PHE A 19 2.11 -2.51 -0.38
CA PHE A 19 1.21 -3.44 -1.06
C PHE A 19 -0.25 -3.12 -0.76
N GLU A 20 -0.60 -2.73 0.45
CA GLU A 20 -1.96 -2.29 0.77
C GLU A 20 -2.37 -1.03 -0.04
N LEU A 21 -1.47 -0.07 -0.22
CA LEU A 21 -1.74 1.12 -1.03
C LEU A 21 -1.91 0.79 -2.51
N VAL A 22 -1.07 -0.11 -3.04
CA VAL A 22 -1.15 -0.59 -4.42
C VAL A 22 -2.44 -1.38 -4.63
N GLN A 23 -2.81 -2.26 -3.69
CA GLN A 23 -4.03 -3.04 -3.75
C GLN A 23 -5.27 -2.13 -3.80
N PHE A 24 -5.32 -1.08 -2.98
CA PHE A 24 -6.42 -0.11 -3.03
C PHE A 24 -6.53 0.56 -4.41
N LEU A 25 -5.41 1.06 -4.94
CA LEU A 25 -5.38 1.72 -6.24
C LEU A 25 -5.80 0.76 -7.36
N PHE A 26 -5.32 -0.48 -7.31
CA PHE A 26 -5.67 -1.53 -8.26
C PHE A 26 -7.18 -1.79 -8.25
N VAL A 27 -7.78 -2.00 -7.08
CA VAL A 27 -9.23 -2.26 -6.96
C VAL A 27 -10.04 -1.10 -7.52
N VAL A 28 -9.75 0.15 -7.12
CA VAL A 28 -10.51 1.32 -7.59
C VAL A 28 -10.38 1.50 -9.11
N THR A 29 -9.16 1.37 -9.64
CA THR A 29 -8.90 1.55 -11.07
C THR A 29 -9.53 0.44 -11.89
N PHE A 30 -9.37 -0.81 -11.47
CA PHE A 30 -9.89 -1.98 -12.15
C PHE A 30 -11.42 -2.01 -12.16
N THR A 31 -12.05 -1.71 -11.03
CA THR A 31 -13.52 -1.58 -10.95
C THR A 31 -14.03 -0.46 -11.86
N THR A 32 -13.37 0.70 -11.87
CA THR A 32 -13.74 1.82 -12.75
C THR A 32 -13.58 1.45 -14.22
N PHE A 33 -12.49 0.75 -14.57
CA PHE A 33 -12.23 0.25 -15.92
C PHE A 33 -13.32 -0.71 -16.39
N LEU A 34 -13.69 -1.71 -15.58
CA LEU A 34 -14.76 -2.65 -15.92
C LEU A 34 -16.10 -1.95 -16.13
N LEU A 35 -16.45 -0.99 -15.26
CA LEU A 35 -17.74 -0.29 -15.34
C LEU A 35 -17.83 0.67 -16.53
N CYS A 36 -16.75 1.39 -16.86
CA CYS A 36 -16.80 2.50 -17.80
C CYS A 36 -16.17 2.17 -19.16
N CYS A 37 -15.08 1.42 -19.18
CA CYS A 37 -14.25 1.20 -20.37
C CYS A 37 -14.53 -0.12 -21.09
N VAL A 38 -15.37 -1.00 -20.54
CA VAL A 38 -15.73 -2.27 -21.19
C VAL A 38 -17.13 -2.17 -21.80
N GLU A 39 -17.23 -2.44 -23.10
CA GLU A 39 -18.50 -2.53 -23.81
C GLU A 39 -19.02 -3.96 -23.80
N TYR A 40 -19.85 -4.25 -22.79
CA TYR A 40 -20.39 -5.59 -22.55
C TYR A 40 -21.29 -6.09 -23.69
N ASP A 41 -21.97 -5.21 -24.42
CA ASP A 41 -22.85 -5.60 -25.53
C ASP A 41 -22.08 -6.22 -26.71
N VAL A 42 -20.87 -5.72 -26.97
CA VAL A 42 -19.93 -6.28 -27.97
C VAL A 42 -19.27 -7.54 -27.42
N LEU A 43 -18.88 -7.54 -26.15
CA LEU A 43 -18.26 -8.68 -25.48
C LEU A 43 -19.19 -9.92 -25.43
N PHE A 44 -20.49 -9.72 -25.22
CA PHE A 44 -21.50 -10.79 -25.20
C PHE A 44 -22.18 -11.04 -26.54
N ALA A 45 -21.69 -10.42 -27.63
CA ALA A 45 -22.21 -10.58 -28.99
C ALA A 45 -23.73 -10.27 -29.13
N ASN A 46 -24.24 -9.33 -28.34
CA ASN A 46 -25.63 -8.87 -28.41
C ASN A 46 -25.86 -7.86 -29.56
N ARG A 47 -24.79 -7.33 -30.17
CA ARG A 47 -24.84 -6.48 -31.37
C ARG A 47 -23.91 -7.01 -32.46
N PRO A 48 -24.35 -7.07 -33.74
CA PRO A 48 -23.45 -7.29 -34.86
C PRO A 48 -22.51 -6.08 -35.00
N LEU A 49 -21.20 -6.34 -35.10
CA LEU A 49 -20.19 -5.33 -35.36
C LEU A 49 -20.47 -4.67 -36.71
N ASN A 50 -20.92 -3.41 -36.71
CA ASN A 50 -21.08 -2.60 -37.92
C ASN A 50 -19.70 -2.10 -38.41
N HIS A 51 -18.76 -2.99 -38.68
CA HIS A 51 -17.69 -2.65 -39.59
C HIS A 51 -18.30 -2.60 -40.99
N SER A 52 -18.41 -1.40 -41.51
CA SER A 52 -18.81 -1.08 -42.87
C SER A 52 -17.76 -1.59 -43.84
N HIS A 53 -17.68 -2.92 -44.00
CA HIS A 53 -17.10 -3.52 -45.19
C HIS A 53 -18.24 -3.73 -46.18
N ALA A 54 -18.30 -2.82 -47.16
CA ALA A 54 -18.94 -3.09 -48.43
C ALA A 54 -18.35 -4.39 -49.00
N GLY A 55 -19.19 -5.39 -49.22
CA GLY A 55 -18.81 -6.66 -49.84
C GLY A 55 -19.43 -7.85 -49.14
N GLY A 56 -20.52 -8.37 -49.71
CA GLY A 56 -21.33 -9.42 -49.11
C GLY A 56 -20.62 -10.75 -48.90
N ALA A 57 -21.03 -11.46 -47.84
CA ALA A 57 -21.21 -12.91 -47.73
C ALA A 57 -21.04 -13.35 -46.25
N ALA A 58 -22.11 -13.97 -45.71
CA ALA A 58 -22.16 -14.83 -44.52
C ALA A 58 -21.83 -14.21 -43.13
N PRO A 59 -22.53 -14.64 -42.05
CA PRO A 59 -22.29 -14.17 -40.69
C PRO A 59 -21.10 -14.96 -40.12
N ASP A 60 -19.89 -14.61 -40.53
CA ASP A 60 -18.71 -15.20 -39.93
C ASP A 60 -18.65 -14.73 -38.48
N ARG A 61 -18.60 -15.66 -37.52
CA ARG A 61 -18.41 -15.37 -36.09
C ARG A 61 -17.01 -14.80 -35.93
N SER A 62 -16.84 -13.54 -36.32
CA SER A 62 -15.58 -12.81 -36.20
C SER A 62 -15.15 -12.93 -34.76
N LYS A 63 -14.03 -13.63 -34.54
CA LYS A 63 -13.44 -13.87 -33.22
C LYS A 63 -13.38 -12.54 -32.49
N VAL A 64 -14.29 -12.33 -31.54
CA VAL A 64 -14.33 -11.11 -30.74
C VAL A 64 -13.08 -11.14 -29.88
N THR A 65 -12.11 -10.31 -30.23
CA THR A 65 -10.87 -10.21 -29.48
C THR A 65 -11.13 -9.32 -28.27
N LEU A 66 -10.59 -9.66 -27.10
CA LEU A 66 -10.67 -8.83 -25.89
C LEU A 66 -10.39 -7.32 -26.13
N PRO A 67 -9.41 -6.89 -26.97
CA PRO A 67 -9.21 -5.47 -27.26
C PRO A 67 -10.35 -4.80 -28.02
N ASP A 68 -11.19 -5.54 -28.75
CA ASP A 68 -12.33 -4.97 -29.50
C ASP A 68 -13.48 -4.56 -28.56
N ALA A 69 -13.53 -5.10 -27.35
CA ALA A 69 -14.50 -4.76 -26.32
C ALA A 69 -14.02 -3.63 -25.36
N VAL A 70 -12.77 -3.19 -25.49
CA VAL A 70 -12.20 -2.12 -24.67
C VAL A 70 -12.30 -0.80 -25.42
N LEU A 71 -13.10 0.12 -24.88
CA LEU A 71 -13.25 1.45 -25.45
C LEU A 71 -11.92 2.21 -25.45
N PRO A 72 -11.62 3.00 -26.50
CA PRO A 72 -10.44 3.83 -26.52
C PRO A 72 -10.46 4.84 -25.36
N ALA A 73 -9.29 5.09 -24.77
CA ALA A 73 -9.11 5.94 -23.59
C ALA A 73 -9.89 7.28 -23.60
N PRO A 74 -9.93 8.07 -24.70
CA PRO A 74 -10.70 9.31 -24.72
C PRO A 74 -12.22 9.10 -24.57
N GLN A 75 -12.78 8.03 -25.15
CA GLN A 75 -14.21 7.72 -25.05
C GLN A 75 -14.56 7.22 -23.64
N CYS A 76 -13.71 6.37 -23.04
CA CYS A 76 -13.90 5.97 -21.64
C CYS A 76 -13.86 7.19 -20.70
N ALA A 77 -12.90 8.10 -20.90
CA ALA A 77 -12.79 9.31 -20.10
C ALA A 77 -14.00 10.24 -20.26
N GLN A 78 -14.64 10.28 -21.44
CA GLN A 78 -15.91 10.99 -21.62
C GLN A 78 -17.06 10.33 -20.87
N ARG A 79 -17.17 8.99 -20.89
CA ARG A 79 -18.22 8.25 -20.17
C ARG A 79 -18.11 8.40 -18.65
N ILE A 80 -16.88 8.39 -18.12
CA ILE A 80 -16.59 8.70 -16.72
C ILE A 80 -17.01 10.13 -16.41
N ARG A 81 -16.65 11.11 -17.26
CA ARG A 81 -17.03 12.52 -17.06
C ARG A 81 -18.53 12.78 -17.16
N ALA A 82 -19.24 12.04 -17.99
CA ALA A 82 -20.69 12.13 -18.09
C ALA A 82 -21.40 11.61 -16.83
N SER A 83 -20.75 10.72 -16.07
CA SER A 83 -21.30 10.09 -14.87
C SER A 83 -20.83 10.82 -13.61
N GLY A 84 -21.56 11.86 -13.19
CA GLY A 84 -21.22 12.64 -11.99
C GLY A 84 -21.07 11.82 -10.71
N TRP A 85 -21.84 10.74 -10.55
CA TRP A 85 -21.73 9.81 -9.43
C TRP A 85 -20.37 9.09 -9.38
N ILE A 86 -19.86 8.65 -10.54
CA ILE A 86 -18.57 7.96 -10.64
C ILE A 86 -17.44 8.93 -10.33
N ILE A 87 -17.51 10.16 -10.83
CA ILE A 87 -16.55 11.22 -10.48
C ILE A 87 -16.52 11.45 -8.97
N PHE A 88 -17.69 11.58 -8.33
CA PHE A 88 -17.78 11.77 -6.88
C PHE A 88 -17.10 10.63 -6.11
N LEU A 89 -17.36 9.38 -6.48
CA LEU A 89 -16.73 8.21 -5.86
C LEU A 89 -15.21 8.19 -6.09
N LEU A 90 -14.73 8.53 -7.29
CA LEU A 90 -13.31 8.61 -7.59
C LEU A 90 -12.60 9.69 -6.78
N VAL A 91 -13.22 10.86 -6.61
CA VAL A 91 -12.67 11.95 -5.78
C VAL A 91 -12.57 11.52 -4.33
N MET A 92 -13.63 10.92 -3.76
CA MET A 92 -13.61 10.42 -2.39
C MET A 92 -12.53 9.34 -2.19
N ALA A 93 -12.42 8.40 -3.13
CA ALA A 93 -11.39 7.37 -3.12
C ALA A 93 -9.98 7.98 -3.20
N ALA A 94 -9.77 9.00 -4.03
CA ALA A 94 -8.49 9.70 -4.16
C ALA A 94 -8.09 10.44 -2.88
N VAL A 95 -9.03 11.13 -2.22
CA VAL A 95 -8.79 11.81 -0.93
C VAL A 95 -8.42 10.79 0.15
N PHE A 96 -9.17 9.69 0.25
CA PHE A 96 -8.87 8.63 1.21
C PHE A 96 -7.52 7.96 0.95
N TRP A 97 -7.20 7.69 -0.31
CA TRP A 97 -5.91 7.13 -0.70
C TRP A 97 -4.76 8.09 -0.36
N LEU A 98 -4.92 9.40 -0.61
CA LEU A 98 -3.93 10.41 -0.26
C LEU A 98 -3.71 10.49 1.25
N TYR A 99 -4.79 10.46 2.04
CA TYR A 99 -4.69 10.40 3.50
C TYR A 99 -3.91 9.15 3.96
N ARG A 100 -4.23 7.96 3.43
CA ARG A 100 -3.48 6.74 3.76
C ARG A 100 -2.02 6.85 3.32
N LEU A 101 -1.75 7.42 2.14
CA LEU A 101 -0.39 7.63 1.64
C LEU A 101 0.41 8.51 2.60
N VAL A 102 -0.13 9.66 3.00
CA VAL A 102 0.52 10.56 3.96
C VAL A 102 0.78 9.84 5.29
N LYS A 103 -0.20 9.08 5.79
CA LYS A 103 -0.03 8.29 7.01
C LYS A 103 1.11 7.28 6.88
N VAL A 104 1.18 6.55 5.77
CA VAL A 104 2.26 5.59 5.49
C VAL A 104 3.60 6.30 5.39
N LEU A 105 3.69 7.44 4.69
CA LEU A 105 4.92 8.23 4.59
C LEU A 105 5.40 8.74 5.96
N CYS A 106 4.50 9.26 6.80
CA CYS A 106 4.84 9.67 8.17
C CYS A 106 5.34 8.48 9.00
N SER A 107 4.68 7.34 8.92
CA SER A 107 5.13 6.10 9.57
C SER A 107 6.51 5.67 9.06
N LEU A 108 6.76 5.76 7.75
CA LEU A 108 8.07 5.43 7.15
C LEU A 108 9.18 6.33 7.66
N LEU A 109 8.93 7.64 7.78
CA LEU A 109 9.90 8.58 8.37
C LEU A 109 10.19 8.20 9.83
N SER A 110 9.15 7.94 10.61
CA SER A 110 9.29 7.48 12.01
C SER A 110 10.10 6.18 12.11
N TYR A 111 9.85 5.21 11.21
CA TYR A 111 10.62 3.97 11.15
C TYR A 111 12.07 4.20 10.69
N TRP A 112 12.32 5.18 9.83
CA TRP A 112 13.66 5.53 9.37
C TRP A 112 14.49 6.20 10.48
N GLU A 113 13.86 7.03 11.31
CA GLU A 113 14.48 7.54 12.54
C GLU A 113 14.83 6.40 13.50
N ILE A 114 13.91 5.46 13.72
CA ILE A 114 14.16 4.28 14.56
C ILE A 114 15.33 3.47 13.98
N ARG A 115 15.36 3.23 12.66
CA ARG A 115 16.49 2.53 12.01
C ARG A 115 17.81 3.26 12.24
N THR A 116 17.81 4.58 12.08
CA THR A 116 18.99 5.43 12.32
C THR A 116 19.44 5.33 13.78
N PHE A 117 18.50 5.29 14.72
CA PHE A 117 18.78 5.07 16.14
C PHE A 117 19.40 3.69 16.39
N TYR A 118 18.90 2.61 15.77
CA TYR A 118 19.48 1.27 15.91
C TYR A 118 20.93 1.19 15.40
N ILE A 119 21.21 1.85 14.27
CA ILE A 119 22.55 1.85 13.67
C ILE A 119 23.50 2.75 14.46
N LYS A 120 23.10 4.00 14.76
CA LYS A 120 23.99 5.00 15.38
C LYS A 120 24.11 4.86 16.89
N ALA A 121 23.03 4.52 17.60
CA ALA A 121 23.03 4.42 19.06
C ALA A 121 23.29 2.98 19.52
N LEU A 122 22.53 1.99 19.02
CA LEU A 122 22.70 0.57 19.41
C LEU A 122 23.90 -0.12 18.78
N ASN A 123 24.52 0.49 17.77
CA ASN A 123 25.64 -0.07 17.02
C ASN A 123 25.32 -1.49 16.50
N ILE A 124 24.07 -1.68 16.05
CA ILE A 124 23.61 -2.93 15.44
C ILE A 124 23.47 -2.69 13.92
N PRO A 125 24.25 -3.40 13.08
CA PRO A 125 24.13 -3.28 11.64
C PRO A 125 22.77 -3.81 11.15
N SER A 126 22.18 -3.14 10.15
CA SER A 126 20.85 -3.45 9.62
C SER A 126 20.67 -4.92 9.22
N GLU A 127 21.74 -5.58 8.79
CA GLU A 127 21.78 -6.96 8.30
C GLU A 127 21.77 -7.99 9.45
N GLY A 128 22.19 -7.59 10.65
CA GLY A 128 22.24 -8.45 11.83
C GLY A 128 20.95 -8.43 12.66
N LEU A 129 19.97 -7.58 12.34
CA LEU A 129 18.80 -7.35 13.20
C LEU A 129 17.98 -8.63 13.44
N CYS A 130 17.89 -9.50 12.43
CA CYS A 130 17.22 -10.81 12.53
C CYS A 130 17.97 -11.84 13.37
N ASN A 131 19.28 -11.63 13.59
CA ASN A 131 20.14 -12.55 14.33
C ASN A 131 20.19 -12.23 15.84
N TYR A 132 19.66 -11.08 16.26
CA TYR A 132 19.62 -10.69 17.67
C TYR A 132 18.29 -11.06 18.31
N SER A 133 18.36 -11.70 19.48
CA SER A 133 17.19 -11.93 20.33
C SER A 133 16.68 -10.62 20.92
N TRP A 134 15.38 -10.58 21.27
CA TRP A 134 14.80 -9.40 21.94
C TRP A 134 15.52 -9.07 23.26
N GLN A 135 15.95 -10.09 23.99
CA GLN A 135 16.70 -9.95 25.26
C GLN A 135 18.02 -9.19 25.06
N GLU A 136 18.77 -9.48 24.00
CA GLU A 136 20.02 -8.76 23.70
C GLU A 136 19.78 -7.30 23.28
N VAL A 137 18.72 -7.05 22.52
CA VAL A 137 18.32 -5.70 22.14
C VAL A 137 17.91 -4.90 23.38
N GLN A 138 17.16 -5.52 24.29
CA GLN A 138 16.73 -4.92 25.55
C GLN A 138 17.91 -4.60 26.48
N ALA A 139 18.86 -5.53 26.64
CA ALA A 139 20.06 -5.31 27.44
C ALA A 139 20.92 -4.15 26.89
N ARG A 140 21.06 -4.05 25.56
CA ARG A 140 21.74 -2.92 24.89
C ARG A 140 20.99 -1.60 25.03
N LEU A 141 19.66 -1.64 25.02
CA LEU A 141 18.83 -0.45 25.23
C LEU A 141 19.00 0.09 26.66
N ILE A 142 19.04 -0.80 27.66
CA ILE A 142 19.27 -0.45 29.08
C ILE A 142 20.67 0.11 29.29
N SER A 143 21.70 -0.51 28.70
CA SER A 143 23.08 -0.02 28.81
C SER A 143 23.27 1.34 28.13
N LEU A 144 22.58 1.57 27.00
CA LEU A 144 22.55 2.87 26.35
C LEU A 144 21.82 3.92 27.13
N GLN A 145 20.73 3.59 27.83
CA GLN A 145 20.05 4.59 28.66
C GLN A 145 20.95 5.12 29.79
N ARG A 146 21.89 4.31 30.29
CA ARG A 146 22.91 4.79 31.24
C ARG A 146 23.90 5.78 30.60
N ARG A 147 24.20 5.65 29.31
CA ARG A 147 25.12 6.53 28.57
C ARG A 147 24.45 7.75 27.95
N GLN A 148 23.25 7.59 27.40
CA GLN A 148 22.40 8.63 26.84
C GLN A 148 21.09 8.64 27.64
N GLN A 149 20.86 9.68 28.44
CA GLN A 149 19.65 9.86 29.25
C GLN A 149 18.41 10.10 28.36
N MET A 150 17.92 9.07 27.68
CA MET A 150 16.73 9.13 26.83
C MET A 150 15.43 9.28 27.64
N CYS A 151 15.45 8.89 28.92
CA CYS A 151 14.37 9.19 29.87
C CYS A 151 14.84 10.29 30.83
N VAL A 152 14.28 11.49 30.68
CA VAL A 152 14.61 12.66 31.50
C VAL A 152 14.24 12.48 32.98
N HIS A 153 13.22 11.66 33.28
CA HIS A 153 12.67 11.49 34.64
C HIS A 153 13.22 10.28 35.44
N LYS A 154 13.92 9.33 34.82
CA LYS A 154 14.41 8.11 35.50
C LYS A 154 15.80 7.73 34.99
N ARG A 155 16.77 7.71 35.90
CA ARG A 155 18.20 7.46 35.62
C ARG A 155 18.49 6.00 35.24
N GLU A 156 17.66 5.06 35.72
CA GLU A 156 17.77 3.63 35.42
C GLU A 156 16.41 3.10 34.93
N LEU A 157 16.40 2.45 33.76
CA LEU A 157 15.25 1.70 33.27
C LEU A 157 15.43 0.23 33.65
N THR A 158 14.43 -0.36 34.30
CA THR A 158 14.39 -1.82 34.52
C THR A 158 13.73 -2.50 33.32
N GLU A 159 13.99 -3.80 33.16
CA GLU A 159 13.33 -4.61 32.13
C GLU A 159 11.80 -4.57 32.28
N LEU A 160 11.32 -4.62 33.51
CA LEU A 160 9.90 -4.56 33.85
C LEU A 160 9.24 -3.24 33.41
N ASP A 161 9.94 -2.11 33.53
CA ASP A 161 9.44 -0.79 33.09
C ASP A 161 9.26 -0.73 31.55
N ILE A 162 10.12 -1.42 30.80
CA ILE A 162 10.01 -1.54 29.33
C ILE A 162 8.79 -2.39 28.97
N TYR A 163 8.62 -3.54 29.63
CA TYR A 163 7.46 -4.42 29.43
C TYR A 163 6.14 -3.70 29.72
N HIS A 164 6.03 -3.00 30.85
CA HIS A 164 4.84 -2.23 31.19
C HIS A 164 4.52 -1.13 30.18
N ARG A 165 5.51 -0.48 29.57
CA ARG A 165 5.26 0.52 28.51
C ARG A 165 4.80 -0.10 27.20
N ILE A 166 5.35 -1.25 26.81
CA ILE A 166 4.97 -1.95 25.58
C ILE A 166 3.56 -2.52 25.70
N LEU A 167 3.24 -3.14 26.84
CA LEU A 167 1.97 -3.84 27.07
C LEU A 167 0.83 -2.92 27.54
N ARG A 168 1.09 -1.62 27.78
CA ARG A 168 0.08 -0.70 28.33
C ARG A 168 -1.19 -0.56 27.49
N PHE A 169 -1.07 -0.77 26.18
CA PHE A 169 -2.16 -0.56 25.22
C PHE A 169 -2.46 -1.82 24.39
N GLN A 170 -1.96 -2.99 24.83
CA GLN A 170 -2.50 -4.29 24.41
C GLN A 170 -3.64 -4.68 25.37
#